data_AF-A0A532TZK1-F1
#
_entry.id   AF-A0A532TZK1-F1
#
_cell.length_a   1.000
_cell.length_b   1.000
_cell.length_c   1.000
_cell.angle_alpha   90.00
_cell.angle_beta   90.00
_cell.angle_gamma   90.00
#
_symmetry.space_group_name_H-M   'P 1'
#
loop_
_entity.id
_entity.type
_entity.pdbx_description
1 polymer ?
#
loop_
_entity_poly.entity_id
_entity_poly.type
_entity_poly.pdbx_seq_one_letter_code
_entity_poly.pdbx_strand_id
1 'polypeptide(L)'
;MRKEFKRIGILLVNIVLFMGLLGLLAAYLAVVVDLPSRVYTVAQREYLSYNYGRSITQAAPTLAIMETEEQVEAAILAPRESRVRATLDARYEEGEGVSVTVYDLEFSSEYILAYPGSEVSAAVTLFFPFPSNLETLHKVSFLVDGEEPPEAQYTLQGIGWQTEMEAGEEHQIAISYRADGANSFRYGVAQGQRSDVLDVTVTVLGLEGSEVSRTSLPTTGRDVVDRGETFTWDYSGLIANRDIRLTLPSRLSFAQRVAQLQGDFSRMAVLAPFLVGLFLASLAALLRLGDVRLGLESYLLMGCGLALFYPLLTFLSGVMDVVPAATMAFLIVSGLVLAFLALVSGWRRIWWRGGLLLVVFLGIFSLGMLTPWRGLLLTGGGLLLLGTFMVAYARQPRVTEPEPVSAEAPDPEPVLETSPAEAAPEPMSRHCPHCGRALAEDHQFCPGCGRDIRDFRTCAKCGHEQFVSPELEPVHCVRCGKLLR
;
A
#
# COMPACT_ATOMS: atom_id res chain seq x y z
N MET A 1 -56.24 12.77 12.81
CA MET A 1 -55.25 13.54 13.60
C MET A 1 -54.18 12.67 14.29
N ARG A 2 -54.50 11.63 15.10
CA ARG A 2 -53.47 10.85 15.83
C ARG A 2 -52.47 10.05 14.94
N LYS A 3 -52.90 9.57 13.76
CA LYS A 3 -52.02 8.90 12.78
C LYS A 3 -51.10 9.88 12.04
N GLU A 4 -51.57 11.10 11.78
CA GLU A 4 -50.81 12.19 11.13
C GLU A 4 -49.67 12.65 12.06
N PHE A 5 -49.96 12.90 13.34
CA PHE A 5 -48.94 13.27 14.33
C PHE A 5 -47.86 12.19 14.52
N LYS A 6 -48.23 10.90 14.46
CA LYS A 6 -47.26 9.80 14.56
C LYS A 6 -46.35 9.72 13.32
N ARG A 7 -46.86 10.01 12.12
CA ARG A 7 -46.05 10.08 10.89
C ARG A 7 -45.08 11.26 10.93
N ILE A 8 -45.54 12.42 11.38
CA ILE A 8 -44.69 13.63 11.51
C ILE A 8 -43.55 13.38 12.51
N GLY A 9 -43.83 12.75 13.66
CA GLY A 9 -42.81 12.42 14.64
C GLY A 9 -41.72 11.48 14.10
N ILE A 10 -42.10 10.41 13.39
CA ILE A 10 -41.14 9.45 12.79
C ILE A 10 -40.30 10.14 11.70
N LEU A 11 -40.92 11.00 10.88
CA LEU A 11 -40.21 11.75 9.85
C LEU A 11 -39.17 12.70 10.46
N LEU A 12 -39.53 13.40 11.54
CA LEU A 12 -38.62 14.31 12.24
C LEU A 12 -37.43 13.56 12.86
N VAL A 13 -37.66 12.41 13.50
CA VAL A 13 -36.59 11.57 14.05
C VAL A 13 -35.64 11.09 12.96
N ASN A 14 -36.15 10.65 11.80
CA ASN A 14 -35.32 10.22 10.68
C ASN A 14 -34.47 11.35 10.11
N ILE A 15 -35.03 12.56 10.00
CA ILE A 15 -34.27 13.74 9.56
C ILE A 15 -33.13 14.04 10.54
N VAL A 16 -33.41 14.03 11.84
CA VAL A 16 -32.39 14.30 12.88
C VAL A 16 -31.28 13.24 12.84
N LEU A 17 -31.62 11.96 12.74
CA LEU A 17 -30.62 10.88 12.67
C LEU A 17 -29.79 10.94 11.39
N PHE A 18 -30.41 11.24 10.25
CA PHE A 18 -29.72 11.40 8.98
C PHE A 18 -28.76 12.60 9.00
N MET A 19 -29.21 13.74 9.52
CA MET A 19 -28.37 14.92 9.74
C MET A 19 -27.23 14.63 10.72
N GLY A 20 -27.48 13.85 11.78
CA GLY A 20 -26.47 13.41 12.72
C GLY A 20 -25.40 12.52 12.07
N LEU A 21 -25.81 11.56 11.23
CA LEU A 21 -24.89 10.71 10.47
C LEU A 21 -24.02 11.52 9.51
N LEU A 22 -24.65 12.39 8.70
CA LEU A 22 -23.92 13.26 7.78
C LEU A 22 -22.99 14.22 8.52
N GLY A 23 -23.46 14.82 9.62
CA GLY A 23 -22.66 15.70 10.46
C GLY A 23 -21.45 15.00 11.06
N LEU A 24 -21.61 13.77 11.53
CA LEU A 24 -20.51 12.97 12.09
C LEU A 24 -19.45 12.63 11.03
N LEU A 25 -19.88 12.22 9.83
CA LEU A 25 -18.97 11.92 8.72
C LEU A 25 -18.28 13.19 8.21
N ALA A 26 -19.00 14.31 8.08
CA ALA A 26 -18.44 15.59 7.67
C ALA A 26 -17.46 16.15 8.71
N ALA A 27 -17.78 16.02 10.01
CA ALA A 27 -16.89 16.42 11.09
C ALA A 27 -15.61 15.57 11.10
N TYR A 28 -15.74 14.25 10.93
CA TYR A 28 -14.57 13.38 10.81
C TYR A 28 -13.70 13.75 9.61
N LEU A 29 -14.29 13.98 8.43
CA LEU A 29 -13.57 14.43 7.25
C LEU A 29 -12.85 15.77 7.49
N ALA A 30 -13.54 16.75 8.08
CA ALA A 30 -12.97 18.06 8.39
C ALA A 30 -11.78 17.94 9.36
N VAL A 31 -11.92 17.13 10.41
CA VAL A 31 -10.85 16.88 11.38
C VAL A 31 -9.64 16.25 10.67
N VAL A 32 -9.83 15.19 9.88
CA VAL A 32 -8.72 14.48 9.21
C VAL A 32 -8.04 15.30 8.11
N VAL A 33 -8.79 16.14 7.39
CA VAL A 33 -8.23 17.02 6.37
C VAL A 33 -7.48 18.20 6.99
N ASP A 34 -7.95 18.73 8.12
CA ASP A 34 -7.31 19.86 8.83
C ASP A 34 -6.22 19.42 9.83
N LEU A 35 -6.15 18.12 10.13
CA LEU A 35 -5.11 17.52 10.96
C LEU A 35 -3.68 18.03 10.65
N PRO A 36 -3.16 18.09 9.40
CA PRO A 36 -1.80 18.56 9.12
C PRO A 36 -1.53 19.99 9.59
N SER A 37 -2.53 20.88 9.61
CA SER A 37 -2.37 22.26 10.06
C SER A 37 -2.27 22.35 11.58
N ARG A 38 -2.81 21.35 12.30
CA ARG A 38 -2.95 21.31 13.76
C ARG A 38 -2.08 20.29 14.49
N VAL A 39 -1.49 19.32 13.80
CA VAL A 39 -0.71 18.25 14.45
C VAL A 39 0.52 18.82 15.15
N TYR A 40 1.19 19.77 14.50
CA TYR A 40 2.37 20.41 15.07
C TYR A 40 2.15 21.90 15.31
N THR A 41 2.43 22.31 16.55
CA THR A 41 2.67 23.71 16.87
C THR A 41 3.89 24.22 16.10
N VAL A 42 4.07 25.54 16.03
CA VAL A 42 5.25 26.14 15.40
C VAL A 42 6.53 25.66 16.09
N ALA A 43 6.54 25.64 17.42
CA ALA A 43 7.66 25.16 18.23
C ALA A 43 8.00 23.69 17.95
N GLN A 44 7.00 22.81 17.81
CA GLN A 44 7.21 21.41 17.47
C GLN A 44 7.84 21.24 16.07
N ARG A 45 7.41 22.02 15.08
CA ARG A 45 8.01 21.97 13.73
C ARG A 45 9.44 22.45 13.74
N GLU A 46 9.72 23.52 14.48
CA GLU A 46 11.06 24.06 14.64
C GLU A 46 11.99 23.06 15.32
N TYR A 47 11.54 22.45 16.43
CA TYR A 47 12.29 21.41 17.14
C TYR A 47 12.56 20.17 16.26
N LEU A 48 11.58 19.70 15.49
CA LEU A 48 11.78 18.61 14.54
C LEU A 48 12.75 19.01 13.43
N SER A 49 12.58 20.19 12.84
CA SER A 49 13.42 20.69 11.75
C SER A 49 14.87 20.84 12.19
N TYR A 50 15.10 21.37 13.39
CA TYR A 50 16.43 21.50 14.00
C TYR A 50 17.10 20.13 14.12
N ASN A 51 16.41 19.14 14.70
CA ASN A 51 16.98 17.80 14.87
C ASN A 51 17.09 17.01 13.56
N TYR A 52 16.21 17.20 12.58
CA TYR A 52 16.40 16.62 11.25
C TYR A 52 17.66 17.17 10.57
N GLY A 53 17.93 18.47 10.75
CA GLY A 53 19.14 19.14 10.29
C GLY A 53 20.43 18.56 10.88
N ARG A 54 20.39 17.96 12.07
CA ARG A 54 21.54 17.36 12.78
C ARG A 54 21.89 15.92 12.35
N SER A 55 21.32 15.42 11.26
CA SER A 55 21.70 14.10 10.72
C SER A 55 23.11 14.14 10.14
N ILE A 56 24.07 13.43 10.73
CA ILE A 56 25.48 13.52 10.34
C ILE A 56 25.74 12.76 9.04
N THR A 57 26.42 13.43 8.09
CA THR A 57 26.98 12.82 6.88
C THR A 57 28.48 13.11 6.83
N GLN A 58 29.29 12.11 7.17
CA GLN A 58 30.75 12.18 7.07
C GLN A 58 31.19 11.61 5.73
N ALA A 59 32.11 12.26 5.02
CA ALA A 59 32.74 11.71 3.81
C ALA A 59 34.19 11.31 4.07
N ALA A 60 34.70 10.35 3.29
CA ALA A 60 36.13 10.06 3.26
C ALA A 60 36.96 11.29 2.82
N PRO A 61 38.25 11.39 3.19
CA PRO A 61 39.11 12.46 2.71
C PRO A 61 39.31 12.37 1.19
N THR A 62 39.51 13.53 0.58
CA THR A 62 39.84 13.68 -0.83
C THR A 62 41.27 14.16 -0.97
N LEU A 63 42.00 13.57 -1.93
CA LEU A 63 43.36 13.97 -2.27
C LEU A 63 43.32 14.68 -3.61
N ALA A 64 43.96 15.84 -3.71
CA ALA A 64 44.18 16.53 -4.98
C ALA A 64 45.69 16.59 -5.24
N ILE A 65 46.12 16.07 -6.38
CA ILE A 65 47.50 16.22 -6.88
C ILE A 65 47.56 17.49 -7.73
N MET A 66 48.57 18.32 -7.53
CA MET A 66 48.88 19.44 -8.41
C MET A 66 50.06 19.09 -9.31
N GLU A 67 49.79 18.66 -10.54
CA GLU A 67 50.81 18.44 -11.59
C GLU A 67 51.20 19.78 -12.24
N THR A 68 52.18 20.48 -11.65
CA THR A 68 52.83 21.70 -12.20
C THR A 68 51.98 22.98 -12.30
N GLU A 69 52.63 24.15 -12.19
CA GLU A 69 51.99 25.48 -12.10
C GLU A 69 51.11 25.90 -13.32
N GLU A 70 51.16 25.20 -14.46
CA GLU A 70 50.47 25.61 -15.70
C GLU A 70 49.26 24.74 -16.11
N GLN A 71 49.04 23.55 -15.53
CA GLN A 71 47.86 22.72 -15.82
C GLN A 71 47.31 22.06 -14.56
N VAL A 72 46.32 22.71 -13.94
CA VAL A 72 45.58 22.16 -12.79
C VAL A 72 44.59 21.09 -13.27
N GLU A 73 45.07 19.89 -13.61
CA GLU A 73 44.21 18.71 -13.71
C GLU A 73 44.25 17.96 -12.37
N ALA A 74 43.45 18.45 -11.41
CA ALA A 74 43.39 17.85 -10.07
C ALA A 74 42.78 16.45 -10.14
N ALA A 75 43.62 15.42 -10.22
CA ALA A 75 43.19 14.04 -10.05
C ALA A 75 42.74 13.84 -8.60
N ILE A 76 41.44 13.62 -8.39
CA ILE A 76 40.92 13.28 -7.07
C ILE A 76 41.25 11.82 -6.80
N LEU A 77 42.06 11.54 -5.78
CA LEU A 77 42.36 10.17 -5.34
C LEU A 77 41.64 9.84 -4.03
N ALA A 78 41.24 8.59 -3.90
CA ALA A 78 40.71 7.98 -2.70
C ALA A 78 41.85 7.36 -1.87
N PRO A 79 41.68 7.24 -0.55
CA PRO A 79 42.57 6.46 0.28
C PRO A 79 42.61 5.00 -0.18
N ARG A 80 43.80 4.40 -0.12
CA ARG A 80 44.02 3.00 -0.48
C ARG A 80 43.34 2.08 0.53
N GLU A 81 43.55 2.37 1.82
CA GLU A 81 42.90 1.70 2.94
C GLU A 81 42.11 2.69 3.77
N SER A 82 40.95 2.27 4.27
CA SER A 82 40.06 3.07 5.11
C SER A 82 39.58 2.23 6.27
N ARG A 83 40.06 2.52 7.48
CA ARG A 83 39.55 1.97 8.73
C ARG A 83 38.79 3.05 9.49
N VAL A 84 37.51 2.84 9.75
CA VAL A 84 36.64 3.83 10.40
C VAL A 84 35.89 3.19 11.54
N ARG A 85 35.94 3.84 12.71
CA ARG A 85 35.13 3.51 13.88
C ARG A 85 34.25 4.71 14.21
N ALA A 86 32.95 4.47 14.33
CA ALA A 86 32.00 5.45 14.82
C ALA A 86 31.22 4.86 15.99
N THR A 87 31.25 5.53 17.14
CA THR A 87 30.46 5.15 18.32
C THR A 87 29.38 6.19 18.54
N LEU A 88 28.13 5.77 18.55
CA LEU A 88 26.95 6.63 18.71
C LEU A 88 26.30 6.30 20.05
N ASP A 89 26.46 7.16 21.04
CA ASP A 89 25.74 7.04 22.32
C ASP A 89 24.35 7.64 22.17
N ALA A 90 23.37 6.80 21.84
CA ALA A 90 22.06 7.21 21.39
C ALA A 90 21.01 7.19 22.51
N ARG A 91 20.10 8.17 22.48
CA ARG A 91 19.00 8.32 23.44
C ARG A 91 17.77 8.94 22.80
N TYR A 92 16.60 8.68 23.38
CA TYR A 92 15.38 9.40 23.04
C TYR A 92 15.34 10.73 23.80
N GLU A 93 15.07 11.81 23.08
CA GLU A 93 14.88 13.14 23.65
C GLU A 93 13.50 13.66 23.30
N GLU A 94 12.73 13.99 24.33
CA GLU A 94 11.41 14.60 24.21
C GLU A 94 11.52 16.11 24.39
N GLY A 95 11.06 16.87 23.40
CA GLY A 95 11.04 18.32 23.42
C GLY A 95 9.76 18.82 22.76
N GLU A 96 9.13 19.85 23.33
CA GLU A 96 7.89 20.44 22.80
C GLU A 96 6.73 19.43 22.60
N GLY A 97 6.75 18.26 23.27
CA GLY A 97 5.75 17.19 23.10
C GLY A 97 5.94 16.29 21.87
N VAL A 98 7.10 16.37 21.21
CA VAL A 98 7.55 15.45 20.16
C VAL A 98 8.82 14.74 20.60
N SER A 99 9.11 13.59 20.00
CA SER A 99 10.27 12.76 20.35
C SER A 99 11.19 12.62 19.15
N VAL A 100 12.49 12.72 19.40
CA VAL A 100 13.57 12.54 18.43
C VAL A 100 14.64 11.62 19.01
N THR A 101 15.41 10.99 18.14
CA THR A 101 16.56 10.19 18.56
C THR A 101 17.82 11.00 18.34
N VAL A 102 18.52 11.34 19.42
CA VAL A 102 19.79 12.08 19.38
C VAL A 102 20.92 11.15 19.79
N TYR A 103 22.15 11.50 19.42
CA TYR A 103 23.33 10.76 19.83
C TYR A 103 24.56 11.65 19.95
N ASP A 104 25.46 11.27 20.84
CA ASP A 104 26.79 11.84 20.91
C ASP A 104 27.73 10.93 20.09
N LEU A 105 28.35 11.48 19.05
CA LEU A 105 29.24 10.76 18.13
C LEU A 105 30.68 10.86 18.61
N GLU A 106 31.35 9.72 18.68
CA GLU A 106 32.80 9.61 18.71
C GLU A 106 33.27 8.97 17.41
N PHE A 107 33.89 9.78 16.55
CA PHE A 107 34.40 9.37 15.25
C PHE A 107 35.91 9.25 15.31
N SER A 108 36.45 8.13 14.82
CA SER A 108 37.88 7.92 14.61
C SER A 108 38.11 7.16 13.33
N SER A 109 39.05 7.62 12.52
CA SER A 109 39.39 7.01 11.24
C SER A 109 40.90 6.97 11.04
N GLU A 110 41.36 5.90 10.41
CA GLU A 110 42.73 5.70 9.93
C GLU A 110 42.67 5.47 8.42
N TYR A 111 43.46 6.25 7.69
CA TYR A 111 43.57 6.17 6.23
C TYR A 111 45.03 5.92 5.86
N ILE A 112 45.26 5.03 4.88
CA ILE A 112 46.57 4.91 4.25
C ILE A 112 46.50 5.64 2.91
N LEU A 113 47.31 6.68 2.81
CA LEU A 113 47.57 7.35 1.55
C LEU A 113 48.74 6.68 0.87
N ALA A 114 48.63 6.45 -0.44
CA ALA A 114 49.74 6.02 -1.28
C ALA A 114 49.70 6.87 -2.55
N TYR A 115 50.82 7.50 -2.91
CA TYR A 115 50.92 8.24 -4.17
C TYR A 115 51.18 7.26 -5.32
N PRO A 116 50.24 7.10 -6.28
CA PRO A 116 50.37 6.13 -7.37
C PRO A 116 51.16 6.67 -8.58
N GLY A 117 51.59 7.94 -8.54
CA GLY A 117 52.24 8.60 -9.66
C GLY A 117 53.66 8.10 -9.92
N SER A 118 54.12 8.28 -11.16
CA SER A 118 55.47 7.91 -11.61
C SER A 118 56.48 9.07 -11.52
N GLU A 119 56.04 10.26 -11.09
CA GLU A 119 56.90 11.43 -10.91
C GLU A 119 57.68 11.36 -9.59
N VAL A 120 58.89 11.94 -9.56
CA VAL A 120 59.81 11.83 -8.41
C VAL A 120 59.26 12.52 -7.17
N SER A 121 58.51 13.62 -7.32
CA SER A 121 57.91 14.38 -6.23
C SER A 121 56.72 15.19 -6.73
N ALA A 122 55.57 15.12 -6.06
CA ALA A 122 54.40 15.94 -6.39
C ALA A 122 53.79 16.58 -5.13
N ALA A 123 53.25 17.78 -5.29
CA ALA A 123 52.50 18.46 -4.22
C ALA A 123 51.10 17.84 -4.10
N VAL A 124 50.81 17.25 -2.95
CA VAL A 124 49.53 16.60 -2.62
C VAL A 124 48.80 17.45 -1.58
N THR A 125 47.57 17.82 -1.90
CA THR A 125 46.66 18.47 -0.95
C THR A 125 45.61 17.47 -0.49
N LEU A 126 45.61 17.16 0.80
CA LEU A 126 44.54 16.42 1.45
C LEU A 126 43.49 17.38 2.00
N PHE A 127 42.23 17.04 1.79
CA PHE A 127 41.11 17.68 2.44
C PHE A 127 40.19 16.63 3.07
N PHE A 128 40.01 16.70 4.40
CA PHE A 128 39.01 15.93 5.12
C PHE A 128 37.80 16.82 5.43
N PRO A 129 36.65 16.62 4.77
CA PRO A 129 35.47 17.44 5.01
C PRO A 129 34.80 17.10 6.35
N PHE A 130 34.51 18.11 7.16
CA PHE A 130 33.57 17.92 8.27
C PHE A 130 32.13 17.94 7.74
N PRO A 131 31.18 17.29 8.45
CA PRO A 131 29.77 17.35 8.09
C PRO A 131 29.29 18.82 8.13
N SER A 132 28.66 19.27 7.04
CA SER A 132 28.31 20.68 6.83
C SER A 132 27.24 21.23 7.78
N ASN A 133 26.57 20.35 8.51
CA ASN A 133 25.50 20.65 9.45
C ASN A 133 25.96 20.69 10.90
N LEU A 134 27.28 20.58 11.17
CA LEU A 134 27.81 20.71 12.51
C LEU A 134 27.99 22.19 12.86
N GLU A 135 27.39 22.59 13.98
CA GLU A 135 27.61 23.91 14.60
C GLU A 135 28.85 23.89 15.50
N THR A 136 29.14 22.74 16.10
CA THR A 136 30.24 22.54 17.05
C THR A 136 30.94 21.19 16.83
N LEU A 137 32.26 21.21 16.96
CA LEU A 137 33.13 20.04 16.96
C LEU A 137 33.98 20.08 18.22
N HIS A 138 34.15 18.92 18.85
CA HIS A 138 34.92 18.78 20.08
C HIS A 138 36.04 17.75 19.89
N LYS A 139 37.18 17.97 20.56
CA LYS A 139 38.32 17.04 20.56
C LYS A 139 38.77 16.62 19.14
N VAL A 140 38.84 17.59 18.24
CA VAL A 140 39.38 17.36 16.89
C VAL A 140 40.87 17.07 17.00
N SER A 141 41.32 16.02 16.32
CA SER A 141 42.73 15.63 16.23
C SER A 141 43.02 15.17 14.80
N PHE A 142 44.12 15.63 14.23
CA PHE A 142 44.66 15.18 12.95
C PHE A 142 46.14 14.82 13.14
N LEU A 143 46.48 13.56 12.88
CA LEU A 143 47.83 13.04 13.00
C LEU A 143 48.24 12.44 11.67
N VAL A 144 49.46 12.74 11.24
CA VAL A 144 50.15 12.12 10.11
C VAL A 144 51.35 11.38 10.68
N ASP A 145 51.39 10.06 10.45
CA ASP A 145 52.43 9.16 10.98
C ASP A 145 52.61 9.25 12.51
N GLY A 146 51.53 9.59 13.22
CA GLY A 146 51.47 9.68 14.68
C GLY A 146 51.74 11.08 15.27
N GLU A 147 52.14 12.05 14.45
CA GLU A 147 52.41 13.43 14.88
C GLU A 147 51.47 14.44 14.20
N GLU A 148 51.15 15.54 14.88
CA GLU A 148 50.32 16.59 14.29
C GLU A 148 51.17 17.49 13.38
N PRO A 149 50.90 17.55 12.07
CA PRO A 149 51.74 18.29 11.15
C PRO A 149 51.55 19.80 11.34
N PRO A 150 52.64 20.59 11.29
CA PRO A 150 52.59 22.03 11.56
C PRO A 150 51.81 22.82 10.50
N GLU A 151 51.60 22.25 9.31
CA GLU A 151 50.90 22.87 8.17
C GLU A 151 49.40 22.50 8.12
N ALA A 152 48.88 21.78 9.11
CA ALA A 152 47.46 21.46 9.19
C ALA A 152 46.59 22.71 9.38
N GLN A 153 45.61 22.89 8.51
CA GLN A 153 44.62 23.95 8.58
C GLN A 153 43.28 23.39 9.05
N TYR A 154 42.84 23.85 10.22
CA TYR A 154 41.55 23.48 10.79
C TYR A 154 40.50 24.54 10.50
N THR A 155 39.40 24.14 9.88
CA THR A 155 38.24 24.99 9.64
C THR A 155 36.96 24.23 10.02
N LEU A 156 35.82 24.93 10.10
CA LEU A 156 34.52 24.26 10.24
C LEU A 156 34.12 23.45 8.99
N GLN A 157 34.74 23.71 7.84
CA GLN A 157 34.48 22.96 6.61
C GLN A 157 35.26 21.65 6.56
N GLY A 158 36.38 21.56 7.28
CA GLY A 158 37.27 20.42 7.23
C GLY A 158 38.69 20.71 7.67
N ILE A 159 39.54 19.71 7.50
CA ILE A 159 40.98 19.75 7.75
C ILE A 159 41.69 19.74 6.39
N GLY A 160 42.50 20.76 6.14
CA GLY A 160 43.38 20.84 4.97
C GLY A 160 44.82 20.56 5.36
N TRP A 161 45.54 19.77 4.58
CA TRP A 161 46.96 19.53 4.76
C TRP A 161 47.63 19.42 3.39
N GLN A 162 48.81 20.04 3.25
CA GLN A 162 49.61 19.99 2.04
C GLN A 162 50.96 19.37 2.37
N THR A 163 51.46 18.52 1.48
CA THR A 163 52.79 17.94 1.58
C THR A 163 53.31 17.64 0.18
N GLU A 164 54.63 17.50 0.06
CA GLU A 164 55.25 16.86 -1.09
C GLU A 164 55.36 15.36 -0.80
N MET A 165 55.02 14.52 -1.78
CA MET A 165 55.15 13.06 -1.68
C MET A 165 56.00 12.52 -2.83
N GLU A 166 56.88 11.57 -2.53
CA GLU A 166 57.64 10.83 -3.53
C GLU A 166 56.84 9.63 -4.10
N ALA A 167 57.23 9.14 -5.28
CA ALA A 167 56.65 7.94 -5.89
C ALA A 167 56.71 6.73 -4.94
N GLY A 168 55.55 6.20 -4.55
CA GLY A 168 55.43 5.04 -3.66
C GLY A 168 55.57 5.35 -2.17
N GLU A 169 55.66 6.63 -1.78
CA GLU A 169 55.57 7.05 -0.38
C GLU A 169 54.15 6.84 0.16
N GLU A 170 54.07 6.38 1.41
CA GLU A 170 52.81 6.14 2.11
C GLU A 170 52.78 6.92 3.42
N HIS A 171 51.63 7.56 3.70
CA HIS A 171 51.38 8.24 4.98
C HIS A 171 50.17 7.64 5.66
N GLN A 172 50.28 7.39 6.96
CA GLN A 172 49.17 6.99 7.81
C GLN A 172 48.52 8.23 8.40
N ILE A 173 47.23 8.41 8.11
CA ILE A 173 46.46 9.55 8.57
C ILE A 173 45.42 9.11 9.56
N ALA A 174 45.51 9.63 10.79
CA ALA A 174 44.52 9.40 11.82
C ALA A 174 43.73 10.69 12.11
N ILE A 175 42.41 10.59 12.03
CA ILE A 175 41.50 11.71 12.28
C ILE A 175 40.49 11.28 13.33
N SER A 176 40.28 12.12 14.34
CA SER A 176 39.20 11.89 15.30
C SER A 176 38.50 13.19 15.69
N TYR A 177 37.22 13.08 16.00
CA TYR A 177 36.43 14.19 16.53
C TYR A 177 35.19 13.68 17.27
N ARG A 178 34.57 14.57 18.04
CA ARG A 178 33.27 14.37 18.67
C ARG A 178 32.27 15.42 18.19
N ALA A 179 31.04 15.00 17.99
CA ALA A 179 29.94 15.84 17.51
C ALA A 179 28.60 15.32 18.01
N ASP A 180 27.57 16.17 18.00
CA ASP A 180 26.22 15.74 18.37
C ASP A 180 25.37 15.58 17.10
N GLY A 181 24.77 14.40 16.95
CA GLY A 181 23.94 14.06 15.79
C GLY A 181 22.52 13.66 16.18
N ALA A 182 21.66 13.48 15.17
CA ALA A 182 20.30 12.99 15.37
C ALA A 182 19.80 12.13 14.20
N ASN A 183 18.87 11.22 14.49
CA ASN A 183 18.09 10.37 13.60
C ASN A 183 18.86 9.35 12.74
N SER A 184 19.95 9.75 12.09
CA SER A 184 20.72 8.91 11.18
C SER A 184 22.19 9.29 11.15
N PHE A 185 23.01 8.35 10.71
CA PHE A 185 24.43 8.51 10.45
C PHE A 185 24.75 7.97 9.05
N ARG A 186 25.54 8.73 8.30
CA ARG A 186 26.03 8.33 6.97
C ARG A 186 27.54 8.48 6.89
N TYR A 187 28.19 7.47 6.34
CA TYR A 187 29.59 7.53 5.94
C TYR A 187 29.71 7.35 4.42
N GLY A 188 30.21 8.37 3.74
CA GLY A 188 30.46 8.41 2.30
C GLY A 188 31.77 7.72 1.97
N VAL A 189 31.67 6.60 1.26
CA VAL A 189 32.84 5.88 0.72
C VAL A 189 33.24 6.56 -0.59
N ALA A 190 34.53 6.59 -0.92
CA ALA A 190 35.00 7.17 -2.17
C ALA A 190 34.34 6.47 -3.38
N GLN A 191 33.61 7.24 -4.19
CA GLN A 191 32.77 6.70 -5.26
C GLN A 191 33.57 6.40 -6.52
N GLY A 192 33.29 5.24 -7.13
CA GLY A 192 33.85 4.88 -8.43
C GLY A 192 35.35 4.57 -8.44
N GLN A 193 36.00 4.60 -7.27
CA GLN A 193 37.40 4.24 -7.10
C GLN A 193 37.53 2.92 -6.35
N ARG A 194 38.63 2.22 -6.61
CA ARG A 194 38.94 0.95 -5.95
C ARG A 194 39.63 1.24 -4.62
N SER A 195 39.02 0.80 -3.53
CA SER A 195 39.66 0.71 -2.22
C SER A 195 40.17 -0.71 -2.02
N ASP A 196 41.42 -0.85 -1.56
CA ASP A 196 42.02 -2.15 -1.29
C ASP A 196 41.43 -2.77 -0.02
N VAL A 197 41.23 -1.95 1.03
CA VAL A 197 40.63 -2.37 2.30
C VAL A 197 39.66 -1.31 2.80
N LEU A 198 38.41 -1.72 3.02
CA LEU A 198 37.39 -0.94 3.71
C LEU A 198 36.94 -1.70 4.96
N ASP A 199 37.34 -1.19 6.12
CA ASP A 199 36.97 -1.68 7.45
C ASP A 199 36.21 -0.59 8.20
N VAL A 200 34.88 -0.63 8.14
CA VAL A 200 34.03 0.32 8.85
C VAL A 200 33.27 -0.41 9.94
N THR A 201 33.36 0.08 11.17
CA THR A 201 32.56 -0.38 12.29
C THR A 201 31.75 0.78 12.86
N VAL A 202 30.44 0.62 12.91
CA VAL A 202 29.53 1.58 13.56
C VAL A 202 28.88 0.90 14.76
N THR A 203 29.11 1.44 15.95
CA THR A 203 28.55 0.93 17.21
C THR A 203 27.49 1.90 17.70
N VAL A 204 26.27 1.42 17.90
CA VAL A 204 25.17 2.18 18.52
C VAL A 204 25.01 1.70 19.94
N LEU A 205 25.14 2.60 20.91
CA LEU A 205 24.94 2.34 22.34
C LEU A 205 23.63 2.97 22.81
N GLY A 206 23.03 2.42 23.86
CA GLY A 206 21.84 2.96 24.53
C GLY A 206 20.51 2.56 23.89
N LEU A 207 20.49 2.22 22.60
CA LEU A 207 19.29 1.85 21.85
C LEU A 207 19.51 0.62 20.96
N GLU A 208 18.46 -0.18 20.78
CA GLU A 208 18.42 -1.34 19.89
C GLU A 208 17.41 -1.12 18.75
N GLY A 209 17.55 -1.88 17.66
CA GLY A 209 16.66 -1.79 16.50
C GLY A 209 17.09 -0.74 15.47
N SER A 210 18.39 -0.49 15.35
CA SER A 210 18.93 0.30 14.25
C SER A 210 18.84 -0.47 12.94
N GLU A 211 18.61 0.24 11.84
CA GLU A 211 18.42 -0.33 10.52
C GLU A 211 19.42 0.23 9.51
N VAL A 212 20.07 -0.68 8.78
CA VAL A 212 20.92 -0.33 7.63
C VAL A 212 20.04 -0.22 6.39
N SER A 213 20.16 0.90 5.67
CA SER A 213 19.30 1.19 4.52
C SER A 213 19.46 0.15 3.41
N ARG A 214 18.36 -0.22 2.75
CA ARG A 214 18.42 -1.07 1.54
C ARG A 214 19.18 -0.43 0.38
N THR A 215 19.43 0.88 0.45
CA THR A 215 20.20 1.65 -0.54
C THR A 215 21.66 1.90 -0.12
N SER A 216 22.09 1.46 1.06
CA SER A 216 23.51 1.54 1.49
C SER A 216 24.29 0.28 1.16
N LEU A 217 25.62 0.32 1.33
CA LEU A 217 26.42 -0.91 1.31
C LEU A 217 25.87 -1.92 2.34
N PRO A 218 25.71 -3.21 1.96
CA PRO A 218 25.23 -4.22 2.89
C PRO A 218 26.28 -4.47 3.98
N THR A 219 25.83 -4.81 5.18
CA THR A 219 26.74 -5.15 6.29
C THR A 219 27.37 -6.51 6.07
N THR A 220 28.63 -6.67 6.45
CA THR A 220 29.31 -7.98 6.50
C THR A 220 29.09 -8.67 7.84
N GLY A 221 28.87 -7.91 8.92
CA GLY A 221 28.57 -8.42 10.25
C GLY A 221 27.58 -7.54 11.00
N ARG A 222 26.82 -8.18 11.90
CA ARG A 222 25.97 -7.50 12.89
C ARG A 222 26.05 -8.29 14.19
N ASP A 223 26.51 -7.63 15.24
CA ASP A 223 26.61 -8.21 16.58
C ASP A 223 25.77 -7.38 17.55
N VAL A 224 25.05 -8.06 18.44
CA VAL A 224 24.35 -7.42 19.55
C VAL A 224 25.32 -7.34 20.73
N VAL A 225 25.49 -6.15 21.28
CA VAL A 225 26.30 -5.88 22.46
C VAL A 225 25.35 -5.57 23.63
N ASP A 226 25.75 -5.78 24.89
CA ASP A 226 24.88 -5.69 26.08
C ASP A 226 23.81 -4.57 26.08
N ARG A 227 24.17 -3.37 25.60
CA ARG A 227 23.25 -2.22 25.46
C ARG A 227 23.39 -1.56 24.09
N GLY A 228 23.45 -2.33 23.01
CA GLY A 228 23.69 -1.75 21.70
C GLY A 228 23.83 -2.75 20.56
N GLU A 229 24.13 -2.21 19.39
CA GLU A 229 24.32 -2.96 18.17
C GLU A 229 25.58 -2.48 17.45
N THR A 230 26.40 -3.43 17.01
CA THR A 230 27.59 -3.17 16.21
C THR A 230 27.34 -3.64 14.79
N PHE A 231 27.59 -2.76 13.83
CA PHE A 231 27.50 -3.03 12.40
C PHE A 231 28.89 -2.94 11.80
N THR A 232 29.27 -3.98 11.04
CA THR A 232 30.60 -4.08 10.44
C THR A 232 30.48 -4.18 8.92
N TRP A 233 31.38 -3.49 8.23
CA TRP A 233 31.61 -3.56 6.79
C TRP A 233 33.11 -3.83 6.59
N ASP A 234 33.44 -5.05 6.19
CA ASP A 234 34.80 -5.52 5.96
C ASP A 234 34.91 -6.02 4.52
N TYR A 235 35.45 -5.18 3.64
CA TYR A 235 35.57 -5.47 2.22
C TYR A 235 37.01 -5.31 1.75
N SER A 236 37.46 -6.28 0.94
CA SER A 236 38.73 -6.22 0.23
C SER A 236 38.50 -5.94 -1.27
N GLY A 237 39.18 -4.95 -1.85
CA GLY A 237 39.12 -4.63 -3.28
C GLY A 237 37.75 -4.09 -3.74
N LEU A 238 37.11 -3.25 -2.92
CA LEU A 238 35.76 -2.74 -3.18
C LEU A 238 35.78 -1.56 -4.15
N ILE A 239 34.89 -1.60 -5.14
CA ILE A 239 34.49 -0.42 -5.92
C ILE A 239 33.03 -0.16 -5.58
N ALA A 240 32.77 0.92 -4.84
CA ALA A 240 31.44 1.27 -4.37
C ALA A 240 30.91 2.53 -5.08
N ASN A 241 29.60 2.56 -5.28
CA ASN A 241 28.86 3.78 -5.65
C ASN A 241 27.71 4.03 -4.65
N ARG A 242 27.86 3.46 -3.45
CA ARG A 242 26.85 3.48 -2.38
C ARG A 242 27.56 3.78 -1.07
N ASP A 243 26.96 4.65 -0.30
CA ASP A 243 27.45 5.02 1.03
C ASP A 243 27.02 3.99 2.07
N ILE A 244 27.62 4.06 3.26
CA ILE A 244 27.10 3.42 4.46
C ILE A 244 26.05 4.33 5.08
N ARG A 245 24.85 3.81 5.35
CA ARG A 245 23.76 4.57 5.96
C ARG A 245 23.08 3.76 7.05
N LEU A 246 23.15 4.28 8.26
CA LEU A 246 22.51 3.72 9.44
C LEU A 246 21.39 4.67 9.92
N THR A 247 20.20 4.12 10.09
CA THR A 247 19.04 4.85 10.65
C THR A 247 18.83 4.35 12.06
N LEU A 248 18.79 5.29 13.02
CA LEU A 248 18.58 4.97 14.42
C LEU A 248 17.10 4.68 14.69
N PRO A 249 16.78 3.86 15.69
CA PRO A 249 15.40 3.57 16.06
C PRO A 249 14.70 4.87 16.46
N SER A 250 13.46 5.06 16.03
CA SER A 250 12.66 6.25 16.37
C SER A 250 11.48 5.89 17.26
N ARG A 251 11.23 6.72 18.27
CA ARG A 251 10.04 6.61 19.12
C ARG A 251 9.10 7.77 18.78
N LEU A 252 8.08 7.49 17.97
CA LEU A 252 7.13 8.52 17.55
C LEU A 252 6.14 8.85 18.68
N SER A 253 5.99 10.14 18.97
CA SER A 253 4.92 10.68 19.83
C SER A 253 3.53 10.51 19.18
N PHE A 254 2.47 10.79 19.93
CA PHE A 254 1.09 10.75 19.44
C PHE A 254 0.92 11.58 18.15
N ALA A 255 1.38 12.84 18.19
CA ALA A 255 1.30 13.76 17.06
C ALA A 255 2.04 13.19 15.83
N GLN A 256 3.25 12.65 16.04
CA GLN A 256 4.05 12.07 14.96
C GLN A 256 3.43 10.82 14.34
N ARG A 257 2.86 9.91 15.14
CA ARG A 257 2.16 8.71 14.64
C ARG A 257 0.94 9.08 13.80
N VAL A 258 0.16 10.05 14.27
CA VAL A 258 -1.02 10.51 13.57
C VAL A 258 -0.65 11.23 12.26
N ALA A 259 0.40 12.06 12.25
CA ALA A 259 0.92 12.69 11.03
C ALA A 259 1.39 11.64 10.00
N GLN A 260 2.11 10.61 10.44
CA GLN A 260 2.63 9.56 9.55
C GLN A 260 1.51 8.84 8.79
N LEU A 261 0.38 8.59 9.45
CA LEU A 261 -0.77 7.85 8.89
C LEU A 261 -1.84 8.76 8.26
N GLN A 262 -1.64 10.07 8.27
CA GLN A 262 -2.62 11.04 7.80
C GLN A 262 -3.02 10.83 6.34
N GLY A 263 -2.07 10.47 5.48
CA GLY A 263 -2.33 10.19 4.07
C GLY A 263 -3.26 9.00 3.85
N ASP A 264 -3.24 8.01 4.74
CA ASP A 264 -4.14 6.86 4.69
C ASP A 264 -5.50 7.18 5.33
N PHE A 265 -5.50 7.88 6.47
CA PHE A 265 -6.75 8.29 7.13
C PHE A 265 -7.58 9.26 6.30
N SER A 266 -6.95 10.20 5.59
CA SER A 266 -7.64 11.14 4.70
C SER A 266 -8.36 10.41 3.56
N ARG A 267 -7.71 9.44 2.91
CA ARG A 267 -8.33 8.58 1.89
C ARG A 267 -9.51 7.80 2.46
N MET A 268 -9.36 7.24 3.66
CA MET A 268 -10.47 6.56 4.34
C MET A 268 -11.61 7.50 4.70
N ALA A 269 -11.32 8.73 5.15
CA ALA A 269 -12.34 9.72 5.50
C ALA A 269 -13.18 10.13 4.29
N VAL A 270 -12.56 10.28 3.12
CA VAL A 270 -13.28 10.55 1.87
C VAL A 270 -14.16 9.36 1.45
N LEU A 271 -13.69 8.13 1.68
CA LEU A 271 -14.41 6.90 1.29
C LEU A 271 -15.48 6.47 2.32
N ALA A 272 -15.36 6.91 3.57
CA ALA A 272 -16.23 6.49 4.67
C ALA A 272 -17.74 6.67 4.39
N PRO A 273 -18.22 7.81 3.83
CA PRO A 273 -19.65 7.96 3.50
C PRO A 273 -20.14 6.92 2.49
N PHE A 274 -19.31 6.59 1.49
CA PHE A 274 -19.63 5.58 0.50
C PHE A 274 -19.70 4.18 1.14
N LEU A 275 -18.73 3.81 1.97
CA LEU A 275 -18.71 2.50 2.64
C LEU A 275 -19.85 2.35 3.64
N VAL A 276 -20.15 3.39 4.42
CA VAL A 276 -21.30 3.38 5.35
C VAL A 276 -22.61 3.27 4.58
N GLY A 277 -22.79 4.05 3.52
CA GLY A 277 -23.99 3.98 2.68
C GLY A 277 -24.16 2.61 2.02
N LEU A 278 -23.08 2.06 1.48
CA LEU A 278 -23.07 0.74 0.85
C LEU A 278 -23.33 -0.39 1.87
N PHE A 279 -22.81 -0.28 3.09
CA PHE A 279 -23.13 -1.20 4.19
C PHE A 279 -24.62 -1.15 4.53
N LEU A 280 -25.20 0.04 4.70
CA LEU A 280 -26.63 0.20 5.00
C LEU A 280 -27.51 -0.35 3.88
N ALA A 281 -27.18 -0.07 2.63
CA ALA A 281 -27.87 -0.61 1.47
C ALA A 281 -27.78 -2.15 1.43
N SER A 282 -26.58 -2.69 1.70
CA SER A 282 -26.35 -4.12 1.70
C SER A 282 -27.13 -4.82 2.82
N LEU A 283 -27.10 -4.25 4.02
CA LEU A 283 -27.85 -4.76 5.16
C LEU A 283 -29.35 -4.70 4.89
N ALA A 284 -29.86 -3.60 4.35
CA ALA A 284 -31.27 -3.46 4.00
C ALA A 284 -31.72 -4.50 2.96
N ALA A 285 -30.90 -4.74 1.93
CA ALA A 285 -31.17 -5.78 0.94
C ALA A 285 -31.19 -7.17 1.59
N LEU A 286 -30.19 -7.51 2.43
CA LEU A 286 -30.11 -8.81 3.08
C LEU A 286 -31.25 -9.08 4.07
N LEU A 287 -31.72 -8.04 4.77
CA LEU A 287 -32.85 -8.13 5.70
C LEU A 287 -34.19 -8.23 4.97
N ARG A 288 -34.36 -7.50 3.85
CA ARG A 288 -35.53 -7.66 2.96
C ARG A 288 -35.64 -9.06 2.38
N LEU A 289 -34.51 -9.65 1.97
CA LEU A 289 -34.47 -11.05 1.51
C LEU A 289 -34.83 -12.06 2.61
N GLY A 290 -34.76 -11.66 3.88
CA GLY A 290 -35.09 -12.48 5.05
C GLY A 290 -36.44 -12.17 5.69
N ASP A 291 -37.32 -11.41 5.03
CA ASP A 291 -38.63 -10.94 5.52
C ASP A 291 -38.58 -10.10 6.82
N VAL A 292 -37.41 -9.59 7.20
CA VAL A 292 -37.24 -8.73 8.37
C VAL A 292 -37.46 -7.28 7.96
N ARG A 293 -38.51 -6.66 8.48
CA ARG A 293 -38.81 -5.23 8.25
C ARG A 293 -38.32 -4.40 9.43
N LEU A 294 -37.20 -3.71 9.24
CA LEU A 294 -36.72 -2.68 10.16
C LEU A 294 -37.17 -1.29 9.70
N GLY A 295 -37.48 -0.42 10.66
CA GLY A 295 -37.69 1.00 10.41
C GLY A 295 -36.41 1.71 9.95
N LEU A 296 -36.55 2.83 9.27
CA LEU A 296 -35.41 3.63 8.79
C LEU A 296 -34.54 4.10 9.97
N GLU A 297 -35.15 4.38 11.13
CA GLU A 297 -34.44 4.80 12.33
C GLU A 297 -33.35 3.80 12.76
N SER A 298 -33.62 2.49 12.69
CA SER A 298 -32.67 1.45 13.07
C SER A 298 -31.48 1.39 12.10
N TYR A 299 -31.70 1.62 10.81
CA TYR A 299 -30.61 1.69 9.84
C TYR A 299 -29.74 2.91 10.05
N LEU A 300 -30.35 4.09 10.29
CA LEU A 300 -29.60 5.32 10.51
C LEU A 300 -28.76 5.26 11.79
N LEU A 301 -29.33 4.75 12.89
CA LEU A 301 -28.58 4.53 14.14
C LEU A 301 -27.39 3.59 13.95
N MET A 302 -27.58 2.52 13.17
CA MET A 302 -26.52 1.58 12.86
C MET A 302 -25.45 2.18 11.95
N GLY A 303 -25.84 3.06 11.03
CA GLY A 303 -24.93 3.88 10.24
C GLY A 303 -24.08 4.80 11.12
N CYS A 304 -24.68 5.45 12.12
CA CYS A 304 -23.94 6.26 13.10
C CYS A 304 -22.94 5.40 13.88
N GLY A 305 -23.37 4.23 14.36
CA GLY A 305 -22.49 3.28 15.05
C GLY A 305 -21.32 2.85 14.18
N LEU A 306 -21.57 2.53 12.90
CA LEU A 306 -20.53 2.19 11.93
C LEU A 306 -19.57 3.35 11.69
N ALA A 307 -20.09 4.56 11.56
CA ALA A 307 -19.29 5.75 11.26
C ALA A 307 -18.34 6.12 12.41
N LEU A 308 -18.62 5.69 13.65
CA LEU A 308 -17.70 5.86 14.79
C LEU A 308 -16.43 5.00 14.69
N PHE A 309 -16.40 3.98 13.83
CA PHE A 309 -15.21 3.16 13.60
C PHE A 309 -14.02 3.99 13.14
N TYR A 310 -14.23 4.89 12.19
CA TYR A 310 -13.16 5.68 11.58
C TYR A 310 -12.46 6.63 12.56
N PRO A 311 -13.17 7.51 13.30
CA PRO A 311 -12.51 8.35 14.30
C PRO A 311 -11.87 7.51 15.41
N LEU A 312 -12.53 6.45 15.89
CA LEU A 312 -11.96 5.58 16.92
C LEU A 312 -10.63 4.95 16.45
N LEU A 313 -10.57 4.45 15.21
CA LEU A 313 -9.36 3.93 14.61
C LEU A 313 -8.24 4.98 14.53
N THR A 314 -8.55 6.19 14.08
CA THR A 314 -7.58 7.29 13.98
C THR A 314 -6.97 7.62 15.35
N PHE A 315 -7.80 7.77 16.38
CA PHE A 315 -7.31 8.12 17.72
C PHE A 315 -6.55 6.98 18.40
N LEU A 316 -7.02 5.72 18.29
CA LEU A 316 -6.30 4.57 18.82
C LEU A 316 -4.92 4.42 18.14
N SER A 317 -4.83 4.64 16.84
CA SER A 317 -3.55 4.55 16.09
C SER A 317 -2.53 5.62 16.48
N GLY A 318 -2.97 6.70 17.15
CA GLY A 318 -2.05 7.67 17.74
C GLY A 318 -1.43 7.19 19.06
N VAL A 319 -2.11 6.29 19.78
CA VAL A 319 -1.67 5.80 21.11
C VAL A 319 -0.93 4.46 21.00
N MET A 320 -1.32 3.62 20.05
CA MET A 320 -0.73 2.30 19.83
C MET A 320 -0.56 2.02 18.34
N ASP A 321 0.13 0.93 18.01
CA ASP A 321 0.34 0.56 16.62
C ASP A 321 -0.98 0.27 15.88
N VAL A 322 -0.95 0.39 14.56
CA VAL A 322 -2.15 0.32 13.71
C VAL A 322 -2.89 -1.01 13.84
N VAL A 323 -2.17 -2.13 13.97
CA VAL A 323 -2.76 -3.48 14.06
C VAL A 323 -3.60 -3.67 15.33
N PRO A 324 -3.08 -3.42 16.55
CA PRO A 324 -3.89 -3.50 17.77
C PRO A 324 -5.00 -2.43 17.79
N ALA A 325 -4.73 -1.21 17.31
CA ALA A 325 -5.74 -0.16 17.17
C ALA A 325 -6.92 -0.60 16.30
N ALA A 326 -6.63 -1.16 15.12
CA ALA A 326 -7.59 -1.70 14.18
C ALA A 326 -8.43 -2.82 14.79
N THR A 327 -7.78 -3.77 15.46
CA THR A 327 -8.45 -4.91 16.08
C THR A 327 -9.40 -4.45 17.18
N MET A 328 -8.95 -3.53 18.04
CA MET A 328 -9.77 -3.00 19.13
C MET A 328 -10.94 -2.16 18.61
N ALA A 329 -10.72 -1.27 17.64
CA ALA A 329 -11.79 -0.49 17.01
C ALA A 329 -12.82 -1.39 16.31
N PHE A 330 -12.36 -2.43 15.60
CA PHE A 330 -13.22 -3.41 14.95
C PHE A 330 -14.10 -4.15 15.97
N LEU A 331 -13.52 -4.64 17.06
CA LEU A 331 -14.25 -5.38 18.10
C LEU A 331 -15.28 -4.50 18.82
N ILE A 332 -14.90 -3.27 19.20
CA ILE A 332 -15.79 -2.33 19.90
C ILE A 332 -16.99 -1.97 19.01
N VAL A 333 -16.74 -1.55 17.76
CA VAL A 333 -17.82 -1.12 16.87
C VAL A 333 -18.66 -2.29 16.39
N SER A 334 -18.04 -3.41 16.04
CA SER A 334 -18.80 -4.61 15.64
C SER A 334 -19.64 -5.13 16.80
N GLY A 335 -19.10 -5.16 18.02
CA GLY A 335 -19.84 -5.54 19.23
C GLY A 335 -21.05 -4.62 19.47
N LEU A 336 -20.86 -3.30 19.37
CA LEU A 336 -21.93 -2.32 19.50
C LEU A 336 -23.04 -2.52 18.47
N VAL A 337 -22.68 -2.68 17.19
CA VAL A 337 -23.64 -2.88 16.10
C VAL A 337 -24.37 -4.22 16.23
N LEU A 338 -23.66 -5.31 16.55
CA LEU A 338 -24.26 -6.64 16.71
C LEU A 338 -25.17 -6.71 17.93
N ALA A 339 -24.79 -6.08 19.05
CA ALA A 339 -25.64 -5.96 20.23
C ALA A 339 -26.94 -5.21 19.91
N PHE A 340 -26.86 -4.07 19.20
CA PHE A 340 -28.03 -3.33 18.76
C PHE A 340 -28.92 -4.15 17.83
N LEU A 341 -28.33 -4.81 16.83
CA LEU A 341 -29.05 -5.66 15.88
C LEU A 341 -29.76 -6.82 16.59
N ALA A 342 -29.09 -7.44 17.56
CA ALA A 342 -29.64 -8.55 18.33
C ALA A 342 -30.80 -8.14 19.23
N LEU A 343 -30.74 -6.95 19.83
CA LEU A 343 -31.83 -6.37 20.63
C LEU A 343 -33.07 -6.07 19.78
N VAL A 344 -32.88 -5.60 18.54
CA VAL A 344 -33.99 -5.18 17.67
C VAL A 344 -34.63 -6.34 16.90
N SER A 345 -33.84 -7.34 16.49
CA SER A 345 -34.27 -8.34 15.50
C SER A 345 -34.14 -9.81 15.95
N GLY A 346 -33.54 -10.06 17.12
CA GLY A 346 -33.36 -11.40 17.68
C GLY A 346 -32.03 -12.08 17.31
N TRP A 347 -31.44 -12.79 18.27
CA TRP A 347 -30.04 -13.23 18.28
C TRP A 347 -29.67 -14.30 17.23
N ARG A 348 -30.59 -15.21 16.85
CA ARG A 348 -30.19 -16.55 16.36
C ARG A 348 -29.91 -16.68 14.86
N ARG A 349 -30.49 -15.83 14.00
CA ARG A 349 -30.34 -15.95 12.53
C ARG A 349 -29.64 -14.75 11.88
N ILE A 350 -29.59 -13.62 12.59
CA ILE A 350 -29.17 -12.34 12.02
C ILE A 350 -27.70 -12.04 12.38
N TRP A 351 -27.17 -12.62 13.45
CA TRP A 351 -25.80 -12.43 13.89
C TRP A 351 -24.75 -12.89 12.86
N TRP A 352 -24.97 -14.03 12.17
CA TRP A 352 -24.05 -14.49 11.11
C TRP A 352 -24.03 -13.55 9.90
N ARG A 353 -25.21 -13.07 9.49
CA ARG A 353 -25.37 -12.17 8.34
C ARG A 353 -24.81 -10.77 8.62
N GLY A 354 -25.16 -10.20 9.77
CA GLY A 354 -24.66 -8.90 10.22
C GLY A 354 -23.16 -8.94 10.51
N GLY A 355 -22.68 -10.00 11.18
CA GLY A 355 -21.27 -10.20 11.45
C GLY A 355 -20.43 -10.32 10.18
N LEU A 356 -20.90 -11.07 9.18
CA LEU A 356 -20.21 -11.18 7.90
C LEU A 356 -20.09 -9.84 7.18
N LEU A 357 -21.18 -9.05 7.14
CA LEU A 357 -21.13 -7.69 6.59
C LEU A 357 -20.14 -6.80 7.35
N LEU A 358 -20.11 -6.86 8.68
CA LEU A 358 -19.15 -6.09 9.47
C LEU A 358 -17.70 -6.48 9.15
N VAL A 359 -17.40 -7.78 9.05
CA VAL A 359 -16.07 -8.28 8.65
C VAL A 359 -15.69 -7.77 7.26
N VAL A 360 -16.62 -7.78 6.29
CA VAL A 360 -16.35 -7.29 4.93
C VAL A 360 -16.10 -5.78 4.93
N PHE A 361 -16.97 -5.00 5.57
CA PHE A 361 -16.93 -3.53 5.48
C PHE A 361 -15.88 -2.90 6.40
N LEU A 362 -15.84 -3.26 7.70
CA LEU A 362 -14.84 -2.71 8.61
C LEU A 362 -13.50 -3.44 8.47
N GLY A 363 -13.52 -4.76 8.33
CA GLY A 363 -12.29 -5.54 8.19
C GLY A 363 -11.70 -5.41 6.78
N ILE A 364 -12.27 -6.11 5.81
CA ILE A 364 -11.66 -6.27 4.48
C ILE A 364 -11.57 -4.92 3.73
N PHE A 365 -12.64 -4.13 3.68
CA PHE A 365 -12.63 -2.86 2.97
C PHE A 365 -11.91 -1.76 3.73
N SER A 366 -12.28 -1.50 4.99
CA SER A 366 -11.71 -0.36 5.72
C SER A 366 -10.27 -0.63 6.16
N LEU A 367 -9.98 -1.74 6.83
CA LEU A 367 -8.59 -2.06 7.21
C LEU A 367 -7.74 -2.44 5.99
N GLY A 368 -8.33 -3.01 4.94
CA GLY A 368 -7.56 -3.30 3.72
C GLY A 368 -6.97 -2.05 3.07
N MET A 369 -7.60 -0.89 3.25
CA MET A 369 -7.07 0.40 2.78
C MET A 369 -5.78 0.84 3.49
N LEU A 370 -5.52 0.35 4.71
CA LEU A 370 -4.29 0.60 5.47
C LEU A 370 -3.14 -0.31 5.05
N THR A 371 -3.39 -1.31 4.19
CA THR A 371 -2.39 -2.30 3.81
C THR A 371 -1.85 -2.06 2.40
N PRO A 372 -0.62 -2.52 2.10
CA PRO A 372 -0.09 -2.52 0.73
C PRO A 372 -0.98 -3.29 -0.27
N TRP A 373 -1.77 -4.26 0.23
CA TRP A 373 -2.62 -5.16 -0.56
C TRP A 373 -4.03 -4.64 -0.81
N ARG A 374 -4.26 -3.33 -0.68
CA ARG A 374 -5.57 -2.68 -0.81
C ARG A 374 -6.38 -3.14 -2.03
N GLY A 375 -5.76 -3.30 -3.20
CA GLY A 375 -6.46 -3.72 -4.41
C GLY A 375 -6.99 -5.15 -4.32
N LEU A 376 -6.20 -6.06 -3.74
CA LEU A 376 -6.60 -7.45 -3.54
C LEU A 376 -7.72 -7.56 -2.50
N LEU A 377 -7.63 -6.80 -1.41
CA LEU A 377 -8.65 -6.82 -0.36
C LEU A 377 -9.97 -6.19 -0.84
N LEU A 378 -9.93 -5.09 -1.59
CA LEU A 378 -11.14 -4.49 -2.15
C LEU A 378 -11.83 -5.41 -3.17
N THR A 379 -11.06 -6.03 -4.07
CA THR A 379 -11.63 -6.96 -5.06
C THR A 379 -12.14 -8.25 -4.40
N GLY A 380 -11.37 -8.82 -3.47
CA GLY A 380 -11.75 -10.00 -2.70
C GLY A 380 -12.97 -9.77 -1.82
N GLY A 381 -13.04 -8.65 -1.13
CA GLY A 381 -14.21 -8.26 -0.34
C GLY A 381 -15.45 -8.02 -1.21
N GLY A 382 -15.27 -7.44 -2.41
CA GLY A 382 -16.35 -7.26 -3.39
C GLY A 382 -16.89 -8.59 -3.92
N LEU A 383 -15.99 -9.53 -4.26
CA LEU A 383 -16.36 -10.90 -4.66
C LEU A 383 -17.09 -11.64 -3.53
N LEU A 384 -16.61 -11.49 -2.30
CA LEU A 384 -17.25 -12.10 -1.14
C LEU A 384 -18.66 -11.50 -0.93
N LEU A 385 -18.79 -10.18 -0.98
CA LEU A 385 -20.08 -9.49 -0.88
C LEU A 385 -21.04 -9.97 -1.98
N LEU A 386 -20.62 -9.99 -3.24
CA LEU A 386 -21.43 -10.46 -4.36
C LEU A 386 -21.84 -11.93 -4.17
N GLY A 387 -20.91 -12.80 -3.80
CA GLY A 387 -21.17 -14.21 -3.52
C GLY A 387 -22.21 -14.39 -2.41
N THR A 388 -22.15 -13.57 -1.35
CA THR A 388 -23.15 -13.61 -0.27
C THR A 388 -24.55 -13.23 -0.76
N PHE A 389 -24.65 -12.22 -1.64
CA PHE A 389 -25.92 -11.84 -2.26
C PHE A 389 -26.46 -12.93 -3.18
N MET A 390 -25.61 -13.54 -4.01
CA MET A 390 -26.01 -14.64 -4.89
C MET A 390 -26.56 -15.82 -4.11
N VAL A 391 -25.88 -16.22 -3.03
CA VAL A 391 -26.34 -17.32 -2.16
C VAL A 391 -27.64 -16.95 -1.43
N ALA A 392 -27.76 -15.70 -0.94
CA ALA A 392 -28.98 -15.24 -0.29
C ALA A 392 -30.17 -15.22 -1.26
N TYR A 393 -29.96 -14.78 -2.50
CA TYR A 393 -30.98 -14.75 -3.55
C TYR A 393 -31.39 -16.17 -3.98
N ALA A 394 -30.43 -17.07 -4.21
CA ALA A 394 -30.70 -18.45 -4.61
C ALA A 394 -31.49 -19.25 -3.57
N ARG A 395 -31.38 -18.88 -2.28
CA ARG A 395 -32.11 -19.52 -1.17
C ARG A 395 -33.53 -19.00 -0.99
N GLN A 396 -33.99 -18.04 -1.79
CA GLN A 396 -35.37 -17.61 -1.73
C GLN A 396 -36.31 -18.72 -2.24
N PRO A 397 -37.42 -18.99 -1.55
CA PRO A 397 -38.45 -19.86 -2.09
C PRO A 397 -38.93 -19.27 -3.42
N ARG A 398 -38.79 -20.00 -4.52
CA ARG A 398 -39.45 -19.62 -5.77
C ARG A 398 -40.95 -19.70 -5.50
N VAL A 399 -41.64 -18.58 -5.66
CA VAL A 399 -43.10 -18.59 -5.70
C VAL A 399 -43.47 -19.40 -6.94
N THR A 400 -43.93 -20.63 -6.74
CA THR A 400 -44.48 -21.45 -7.81
C THR A 400 -45.72 -20.71 -8.30
N GLU A 401 -45.68 -20.21 -9.53
CA GLU A 401 -46.83 -19.64 -10.19
C GLU A 401 -47.94 -20.70 -10.19
N PRO A 402 -49.15 -20.40 -9.68
CA PRO A 402 -50.19 -21.41 -9.59
C PRO A 402 -50.50 -21.90 -11.00
N GLU A 403 -50.41 -23.21 -11.22
CA GLU A 403 -50.87 -23.86 -12.45
C GLU A 403 -52.26 -23.33 -12.79
N PRO A 404 -52.50 -22.89 -14.04
CA PRO A 404 -53.83 -22.49 -14.45
C PRO A 404 -54.75 -23.69 -14.24
N VAL A 405 -55.76 -23.52 -13.38
CA VAL A 405 -56.79 -24.52 -13.10
C VAL A 405 -57.37 -24.96 -14.45
N SER A 406 -57.06 -26.19 -14.85
CA SER A 406 -57.65 -26.81 -16.03
C SER A 406 -59.15 -26.81 -15.84
N ALA A 407 -59.86 -26.09 -16.70
CA ALA A 407 -61.31 -26.13 -16.78
C ALA A 407 -61.74 -27.59 -17.01
N GLU A 408 -62.57 -28.08 -16.12
CA GLU A 408 -63.18 -29.40 -16.15
C GLU A 408 -64.08 -29.49 -17.40
N ALA A 409 -63.71 -30.35 -18.34
CA ALA A 409 -64.52 -30.68 -19.51
C ALA A 409 -65.44 -31.87 -19.17
N PRO A 410 -66.71 -31.88 -19.64
CA PRO A 410 -67.67 -32.93 -19.31
C PRO A 410 -67.40 -34.23 -20.08
N ASP A 411 -67.76 -35.33 -19.43
CA ASP A 411 -67.61 -36.75 -19.80
C ASP A 411 -68.17 -37.10 -21.21
N PRO A 412 -67.50 -37.93 -22.03
CA PRO A 412 -68.01 -38.34 -23.34
C PRO A 412 -68.67 -39.73 -23.33
N GLU A 413 -69.79 -39.86 -24.06
CA GLU A 413 -70.39 -41.14 -24.49
C GLU A 413 -69.51 -41.87 -25.53
N PRO A 414 -69.64 -43.21 -25.67
CA PRO A 414 -68.69 -44.03 -26.44
C PRO A 414 -69.15 -44.25 -27.89
N VAL A 415 -68.24 -44.07 -28.86
CA VAL A 415 -68.40 -44.62 -30.21
C VAL A 415 -67.09 -45.23 -30.74
N LEU A 416 -67.30 -46.34 -31.44
CA LEU A 416 -66.43 -47.38 -31.98
C LEU A 416 -65.13 -47.01 -32.72
N GLU A 417 -64.26 -48.02 -32.65
CA GLU A 417 -63.00 -48.30 -33.33
C GLU A 417 -62.89 -47.93 -34.82
N THR A 418 -61.71 -47.39 -35.19
CA THR A 418 -60.94 -47.85 -36.36
C THR A 418 -59.43 -47.64 -36.12
N SER A 419 -58.65 -48.67 -36.45
CA SER A 419 -57.18 -48.76 -36.52
C SER A 419 -56.68 -48.30 -37.92
N PRO A 420 -55.37 -48.12 -38.27
CA PRO A 420 -54.13 -48.22 -37.49
C PRO A 420 -53.18 -46.98 -37.63
N ALA A 421 -52.11 -47.02 -36.84
CA ALA A 421 -50.98 -46.11 -36.74
C ALA A 421 -50.51 -45.38 -38.02
N GLU A 422 -50.30 -44.07 -37.91
CA GLU A 422 -49.43 -43.29 -38.80
C GLU A 422 -48.49 -42.43 -37.94
N ALA A 423 -47.20 -42.65 -38.14
CA ALA A 423 -46.12 -42.06 -37.37
C ALA A 423 -46.06 -40.54 -37.55
N ALA A 424 -45.79 -39.83 -36.45
CA ALA A 424 -45.49 -38.41 -36.47
C ALA A 424 -44.34 -38.08 -37.44
N PRO A 425 -44.45 -37.04 -38.29
CA PRO A 425 -43.27 -36.47 -38.91
C PRO A 425 -42.50 -35.69 -37.84
N GLU A 426 -41.30 -36.15 -37.49
CA GLU A 426 -40.35 -35.34 -36.72
C GLU A 426 -40.10 -34.02 -37.48
N PRO A 427 -40.12 -32.85 -36.80
CA PRO A 427 -39.81 -31.59 -37.46
C PRO A 427 -38.37 -31.64 -37.99
N MET A 428 -38.22 -31.35 -39.28
CA MET A 428 -36.93 -31.32 -39.96
C MET A 428 -35.99 -30.35 -39.25
N SER A 429 -35.01 -30.89 -38.53
CA SER A 429 -34.06 -30.10 -37.76
C SER A 429 -33.15 -29.31 -38.71
N ARG A 430 -33.22 -27.99 -38.63
CA ARG A 430 -32.25 -27.10 -39.29
C ARG A 430 -30.88 -27.37 -38.68
N HIS A 431 -29.82 -27.42 -39.47
CA HIS A 431 -28.46 -27.62 -38.96
C HIS A 431 -27.55 -26.48 -39.39
N CYS A 432 -26.68 -26.03 -38.50
CA CYS A 432 -25.71 -24.98 -38.80
C CYS A 432 -24.64 -25.51 -39.78
N PRO A 433 -24.43 -24.89 -40.95
CA PRO A 433 -23.44 -25.38 -41.93
C PRO A 433 -21.99 -25.24 -41.45
N HIS A 434 -21.75 -24.40 -40.44
CA HIS A 434 -20.40 -24.16 -39.92
C HIS A 434 -20.00 -25.09 -38.77
N CYS A 435 -20.95 -25.58 -37.98
CA CYS A 435 -20.64 -26.41 -36.80
C CYS A 435 -21.49 -27.68 -36.66
N GLY A 436 -22.42 -27.92 -37.58
CA GLY A 436 -23.27 -29.11 -37.60
C GLY A 436 -24.31 -29.18 -36.49
N ARG A 437 -24.50 -28.11 -35.70
CA ARG A 437 -25.47 -28.10 -34.59
C ARG A 437 -26.90 -27.95 -35.09
N ALA A 438 -27.84 -28.71 -34.54
CA ALA A 438 -29.27 -28.51 -34.76
C ALA A 438 -29.73 -27.14 -34.24
N LEU A 439 -30.58 -26.47 -35.01
CA LEU A 439 -31.10 -25.13 -34.80
C LEU A 439 -32.63 -25.19 -34.76
N ALA A 440 -33.24 -24.45 -33.84
CA ALA A 440 -34.68 -24.22 -33.85
C ALA A 440 -35.04 -23.18 -34.93
N GLU A 441 -36.29 -23.19 -35.40
CA GLU A 441 -36.75 -22.42 -36.57
C GLU A 441 -36.71 -20.89 -36.41
N ASP A 442 -36.50 -20.39 -35.20
CA ASP A 442 -36.57 -18.97 -34.83
C ASP A 442 -35.19 -18.32 -34.58
N HIS A 443 -34.10 -19.08 -34.66
CA HIS A 443 -32.77 -18.55 -34.35
C HIS A 443 -32.18 -17.75 -35.51
N GLN A 444 -31.88 -16.48 -35.25
CA GLN A 444 -31.18 -15.60 -36.20
C GLN A 444 -29.65 -15.79 -36.18
N PHE A 445 -29.11 -16.34 -35.09
CA PHE A 445 -27.69 -16.64 -34.92
C PHE A 445 -27.52 -18.03 -34.33
N CYS A 446 -26.49 -18.76 -34.74
CA CYS A 446 -26.21 -20.08 -34.17
C CYS A 446 -25.66 -19.94 -32.73
N PRO A 447 -26.31 -20.50 -31.69
CA PRO A 447 -25.83 -20.39 -30.31
C PRO A 447 -24.56 -21.24 -30.05
N GLY A 448 -24.15 -22.09 -31.00
CA GLY A 448 -22.90 -22.85 -30.92
C GLY A 448 -21.68 -22.06 -31.39
N CYS A 449 -21.75 -21.44 -32.56
CA CYS A 449 -20.59 -20.80 -33.18
C CYS A 449 -20.71 -19.26 -33.31
N GLY A 450 -21.85 -18.68 -32.96
CA GLY A 450 -22.09 -17.23 -32.99
C GLY A 450 -22.23 -16.62 -34.39
N ARG A 451 -22.23 -17.42 -35.46
CA ARG A 451 -22.42 -16.93 -36.83
C ARG A 451 -23.89 -16.72 -37.17
N ASP A 452 -24.09 -15.73 -38.02
CA ASP A 452 -25.37 -15.41 -38.63
C ASP A 452 -25.85 -16.57 -39.51
N ILE A 453 -27.12 -16.91 -39.37
CA ILE A 453 -27.78 -18.00 -40.09
C ILE A 453 -29.07 -17.50 -40.76
N ARG A 454 -29.22 -16.18 -40.95
CA ARG A 454 -30.42 -15.57 -41.55
C ARG A 454 -30.64 -15.95 -43.03
N ASP A 455 -29.65 -16.51 -43.70
CA ASP A 455 -29.70 -16.71 -45.17
C ASP A 455 -30.16 -18.11 -45.62
N PHE A 456 -31.01 -18.79 -44.85
CA PHE A 456 -31.72 -19.97 -45.36
C PHE A 456 -32.86 -19.54 -46.28
N ARG A 457 -32.85 -20.03 -47.53
CA ARG A 457 -33.96 -19.83 -48.48
C ARG A 457 -34.72 -21.14 -48.69
N THR A 458 -36.04 -21.04 -48.64
CA THR A 458 -36.96 -22.16 -48.88
C THR A 458 -37.29 -22.27 -50.36
N CYS A 459 -37.11 -23.45 -50.95
CA CYS A 459 -37.53 -23.67 -52.32
C CYS A 459 -39.06 -23.71 -52.45
N ALA A 460 -39.65 -22.75 -53.16
CA ALA A 460 -41.09 -22.69 -53.40
C ALA A 460 -41.68 -23.91 -54.16
N LYS A 461 -40.84 -24.77 -54.78
CA LYS A 461 -41.31 -25.96 -55.49
C LYS A 461 -41.32 -27.22 -54.62
N CYS A 462 -40.25 -27.46 -53.85
CA CYS A 462 -40.08 -28.72 -53.10
C CYS A 462 -40.03 -28.54 -51.59
N GLY A 463 -40.17 -27.31 -51.09
CA GLY A 463 -40.13 -26.98 -49.65
C GLY A 463 -38.75 -27.15 -49.01
N HIS A 464 -37.71 -27.48 -49.76
CA HIS A 464 -36.37 -27.68 -49.21
C HIS A 464 -35.74 -26.34 -48.83
N GLU A 465 -35.39 -26.19 -47.55
CA GLU A 465 -34.60 -25.08 -47.03
C GLU A 465 -33.11 -25.39 -47.19
N GLN A 466 -32.37 -24.45 -47.79
CA GLN A 466 -30.92 -24.54 -47.91
C GLN A 466 -30.29 -23.18 -47.58
N PHE A 467 -29.10 -23.22 -47.00
CA PHE A 467 -28.31 -22.02 -46.76
C PHE A 467 -27.80 -21.45 -48.09
N VAL A 468 -27.97 -20.15 -48.31
CA VAL A 468 -27.49 -19.43 -49.48
C VAL A 468 -26.54 -18.34 -49.02
N SER A 469 -25.24 -18.46 -49.34
CA SER A 469 -24.29 -17.38 -49.03
C SER A 469 -24.66 -16.12 -49.84
N PRO A 470 -24.69 -14.93 -49.23
CA PRO A 470 -25.09 -13.68 -49.91
C PRO A 470 -24.18 -13.28 -51.08
N GLU A 471 -23.00 -13.88 -51.20
CA GLU A 471 -22.05 -13.61 -52.29
C GLU A 471 -22.33 -14.42 -53.57
N LEU A 472 -23.22 -15.40 -53.52
CA LEU A 472 -23.54 -16.28 -54.65
C LEU A 472 -24.96 -15.97 -55.12
N GLU A 473 -25.13 -15.27 -56.25
CA GLU A 473 -26.40 -15.18 -56.97
C GLU A 473 -26.15 -15.31 -58.49
N PRO A 474 -26.93 -16.12 -59.24
CA PRO A 474 -28.13 -16.85 -58.81
C PRO A 474 -27.83 -18.26 -58.24
N VAL A 475 -28.56 -18.67 -57.19
CA VAL A 475 -28.47 -20.01 -56.60
C VAL A 475 -29.67 -20.88 -56.99
N HIS A 476 -29.38 -22.14 -57.28
CA HIS A 476 -30.40 -23.14 -57.60
C HIS A 476 -30.61 -24.07 -56.40
N CYS A 477 -31.85 -24.55 -56.23
CA CYS A 477 -32.17 -25.53 -55.20
C CYS A 477 -31.41 -26.84 -55.48
N VAL A 478 -30.62 -27.33 -54.52
CA VAL A 478 -29.83 -28.56 -54.65
C VAL A 478 -30.69 -29.80 -54.86
N ARG A 479 -31.96 -29.76 -54.44
CA ARG A 479 -32.87 -30.90 -54.51
C ARG A 479 -33.65 -30.99 -55.83
N CYS A 480 -34.03 -29.85 -56.43
CA CYS A 480 -34.88 -29.86 -57.62
C CYS A 480 -34.39 -28.97 -58.78
N GLY A 481 -33.23 -28.33 -58.63
CA GLY A 481 -32.58 -27.51 -59.66
C GLY A 481 -33.29 -26.19 -59.99
N LYS A 482 -34.34 -25.80 -59.26
CA LYS A 482 -35.09 -24.56 -59.54
C LYS A 482 -34.38 -23.37 -58.90
N LEU A 483 -34.32 -22.24 -59.61
CA LEU A 483 -33.71 -21.00 -59.13
C LEU A 483 -34.43 -20.52 -57.86
N LEU A 484 -33.66 -20.31 -56.79
CA LEU A 484 -34.12 -19.74 -55.53
C LEU A 484 -34.10 -18.23 -55.69
N ARG A 485 -35.26 -17.59 -55.54
CA ARG A 485 -35.36 -16.14 -55.45
C ARG A 485 -35.28 -15.71 -54.01
#